data_AF-G2QS36-F1
#
_entry.id   AF-G2QS36-F1
#
_cell.length_a   1.000
_cell.length_b   1.000
_cell.length_c   1.000
_cell.angle_alpha   90.00
_cell.angle_beta   90.00
_cell.angle_gamma   90.00
#
_symmetry.space_group_name_H-M   'P 1'
#
loop_
_entity.id
_entity.type
_entity.pdbx_description
1 polymer ?
#
loop_
_entity_poly.entity_id
_entity_poly.type
_entity_poly.pdbx_seq_one_letter_code
_entity_poly.pdbx_strand_id
1 'polypeptide(L)'
;MSGNVVKAFVTTGAVIKGAKSLTLGVATQTSFWNRPESAITESMKSGFKAAVERDTRALPAEADKIVMREPEHGDDNHYTAVLLDADGNYLESRHY
;
A
#
# COMPACT_ATOMS: atom_id res chain seq x y z
N MET A 1 -10.40 15.94 -10.58
CA MET A 1 -8.94 15.86 -10.47
C MET A 1 -8.52 14.41 -10.59
N SER A 2 -7.84 14.02 -11.67
CA SER A 2 -7.30 12.66 -11.82
C SER A 2 -5.97 12.54 -11.07
N GLY A 3 -6.03 12.14 -9.80
CA GLY A 3 -4.83 11.82 -9.02
C GLY A 3 -4.11 10.57 -9.56
N ASN A 4 -2.93 10.25 -9.03
CA ASN A 4 -2.27 8.98 -9.36
C ASN A 4 -3.10 7.79 -8.82
N VAL A 5 -3.82 7.09 -9.69
CA VAL A 5 -4.73 5.98 -9.30
C VAL A 5 -4.03 4.64 -9.45
N VAL A 6 -4.15 3.76 -8.46
CA VAL A 6 -3.72 2.35 -8.58
C VAL A 6 -4.66 1.61 -9.53
N LYS A 7 -4.12 1.01 -10.58
CA LYS A 7 -4.85 0.19 -11.56
C LYS A 7 -4.65 -1.30 -11.33
N ALA A 8 -3.45 -1.68 -10.87
CA ALA A 8 -3.12 -3.06 -10.53
C ALA A 8 -2.08 -3.09 -9.40
N PHE A 9 -2.12 -4.13 -8.59
CA PHE A 9 -1.16 -4.36 -7.51
C PHE A 9 -0.97 -5.86 -7.27
N VAL A 10 0.16 -6.22 -6.68
CA VAL A 10 0.39 -7.57 -6.15
C VAL A 10 0.19 -7.57 -4.65
N THR A 11 -0.40 -8.65 -4.14
CA THR A 11 -0.48 -8.90 -2.70
C THR A 11 0.89 -9.31 -2.19
N THR A 12 1.37 -8.61 -1.16
CA THR A 12 2.70 -8.84 -0.56
C THR A 12 2.61 -9.36 0.88
N GLY A 13 1.41 -9.43 1.44
CA GLY A 13 1.18 -10.01 2.76
C GLY A 13 -0.12 -9.51 3.38
N ALA A 14 -0.21 -9.66 4.70
CA ALA A 14 -1.28 -9.11 5.51
C ALA A 14 -0.71 -8.50 6.80
N VAL A 15 -1.49 -7.61 7.41
CA VAL A 15 -1.21 -7.00 8.70
C VAL A 15 -2.44 -7.06 9.58
N ILE A 16 -2.25 -7.24 10.89
CA ILE A 16 -3.33 -7.16 11.87
C ILE A 16 -3.26 -5.79 12.55
N LYS A 17 -4.35 -5.03 12.48
CA LYS A 17 -4.52 -3.74 13.16
C LYS A 17 -5.77 -3.79 14.02
N GLY A 18 -5.57 -3.83 15.34
CA GLY A 18 -6.65 -4.09 16.28
C GLY A 18 -7.25 -5.47 16.02
N ALA A 19 -8.55 -5.52 15.73
CA ALA A 19 -9.28 -6.75 15.42
C ALA A 19 -9.38 -7.04 13.90
N LYS A 20 -8.82 -6.17 13.03
CA LYS A 20 -8.95 -6.29 11.58
C LYS A 20 -7.68 -6.83 10.94
N SER A 21 -7.81 -7.81 10.05
CA SER A 21 -6.76 -8.25 9.14
C SER A 21 -6.89 -7.46 7.84
N LEU A 22 -5.82 -6.79 7.40
CA LEU A 22 -5.79 -6.04 6.15
C LEU A 22 -4.79 -6.67 5.18
N THR A 23 -5.14 -6.65 3.90
CA THR A 23 -4.25 -7.06 2.82
C THR A 23 -3.22 -5.96 2.56
N LEU A 24 -1.94 -6.33 2.49
CA LEU A 24 -0.88 -5.46 2.02
C LEU A 24 -0.61 -5.73 0.55
N GLY A 25 -0.45 -4.67 -0.23
CA GLY A 25 -0.09 -4.78 -1.63
C GLY A 25 0.90 -3.72 -2.08
N VAL A 26 1.44 -3.95 -3.27
CA VAL A 26 2.40 -3.07 -3.94
C VAL A 26 1.91 -2.83 -5.36
N ALA A 27 1.61 -1.58 -5.71
CA ALA A 27 1.04 -1.24 -7.00
C ALA A 27 2.01 -1.61 -8.14
N THR A 28 1.57 -2.38 -9.12
CA THR A 28 2.36 -2.67 -10.33
C THR A 28 2.00 -1.70 -11.43
N GLN A 29 0.75 -1.23 -11.47
CA GLN A 29 0.29 -0.29 -12.46
C GLN A 29 -0.49 0.83 -11.80
N THR A 30 -0.20 2.05 -12.23
CA THR A 30 -0.95 3.24 -11.87
C THR A 30 -1.40 4.01 -13.11
N SER A 31 -2.07 5.15 -12.94
CA SER A 31 -2.37 6.04 -14.04
C SER A 31 -1.12 6.70 -14.65
N PHE A 32 -0.01 6.77 -13.92
CA PHE A 32 1.21 7.47 -14.36
C PHE A 32 2.37 6.56 -14.72
N TRP A 33 2.45 5.36 -14.15
CA TRP A 33 3.56 4.45 -14.38
C TRP A 33 3.13 3.00 -14.32
N ASN A 34 4.00 2.13 -14.85
CA ASN A 34 3.89 0.69 -14.77
C ASN A 34 5.25 0.14 -14.34
N ARG A 35 5.27 -0.83 -13.43
CA ARG A 35 6.47 -1.57 -13.02
C ARG A 35 6.18 -3.08 -13.10
N PRO A 36 7.16 -3.87 -13.56
CA PRO A 36 7.03 -5.31 -13.52
C PRO A 36 7.04 -5.82 -12.08
N GLU A 37 6.38 -6.94 -11.82
CA GLU A 37 6.39 -7.58 -10.51
C GLU A 37 7.81 -7.97 -10.05
N SER A 38 8.70 -8.28 -11.01
CA SER A 38 10.10 -8.58 -10.75
C SER A 38 10.90 -7.41 -10.16
N ALA A 39 10.38 -6.17 -10.25
CA ALA A 39 10.98 -5.00 -9.60
C ALA A 39 10.59 -4.88 -8.12
N ILE A 40 9.66 -5.71 -7.62
CA ILE A 40 9.21 -5.65 -6.23
C ILE A 40 10.11 -6.55 -5.38
N THR A 41 11.05 -5.91 -4.68
CA THR A 41 12.05 -6.59 -3.86
C THR A 41 11.49 -7.03 -2.51
N GLU A 42 12.13 -8.02 -1.88
CA GLU A 42 11.79 -8.42 -0.50
C GLU A 42 12.03 -7.30 0.52
N SER A 43 13.03 -6.44 0.29
CA SER A 43 13.28 -5.26 1.13
C SER A 43 12.10 -4.27 1.07
N MET A 44 11.52 -4.02 -0.11
CA MET A 44 10.33 -3.19 -0.25
C MET A 44 9.12 -3.79 0.50
N LYS A 45 8.90 -5.11 0.37
CA LYS A 45 7.78 -5.80 1.03
C LYS A 45 7.91 -5.75 2.55
N SER A 46 9.08 -6.11 3.07
CA SER A 46 9.34 -6.16 4.52
C SER A 46 9.38 -4.77 5.15
N GLY A 47 10.02 -3.79 4.49
CA GLY A 47 10.08 -2.41 4.96
C GLY A 47 8.71 -1.76 4.99
N PHE A 48 7.92 -1.92 3.93
CA PHE A 48 6.55 -1.40 3.89
C PHE A 48 5.67 -2.03 4.98
N LYS A 49 5.72 -3.36 5.14
CA LYS A 49 4.98 -4.05 6.20
C LYS A 49 5.36 -3.50 7.58
N ALA A 50 6.65 -3.33 7.86
CA ALA A 50 7.12 -2.79 9.14
C ALA A 50 6.65 -1.34 9.38
N ALA A 51 6.63 -0.49 8.35
CA ALA A 51 6.12 0.88 8.45
C ALA A 51 4.61 0.89 8.76
N VAL A 52 3.84 0.06 8.05
CA VAL A 52 2.40 -0.09 8.33
C VAL A 52 2.17 -0.62 9.75
N GLU A 53 2.92 -1.62 10.20
CA GLU A 53 2.80 -2.18 11.57
C GLU A 53 3.10 -1.16 12.67
N ARG A 54 4.08 -0.27 12.45
CA ARG A 54 4.46 0.79 13.39
C ARG A 54 3.47 1.95 13.45
N ASP A 55 2.68 2.17 12.41
CA ASP A 55 1.70 3.25 12.37
C ASP A 55 0.58 3.06 13.40
N THR A 56 0.45 3.98 14.34
CA THR A 56 -0.56 3.89 15.41
C THR A 56 -1.88 4.56 15.06
N ARG A 57 -1.95 5.25 13.91
CA ARG A 57 -3.18 5.93 13.48
C ARG A 57 -4.28 4.92 13.17
N ALA A 58 -5.49 5.23 13.59
CA ALA A 58 -6.66 4.44 13.24
C ALA A 58 -6.82 4.34 11.72
N LEU A 59 -7.27 3.18 11.24
CA LEU A 59 -7.62 2.98 9.84
C LEU A 59 -9.11 3.27 9.65
N PRO A 60 -9.53 3.71 8.45
CA PRO A 60 -10.96 3.78 8.10
C PRO A 60 -11.64 2.42 8.34
N ALA A 61 -12.88 2.45 8.81
CA ALA A 61 -13.60 1.23 9.16
C ALA A 61 -13.78 0.30 7.95
N GLU A 62 -13.92 0.89 6.75
CA GLU A 62 -14.12 0.17 5.50
C GLU A 62 -12.81 -0.35 4.89
N ALA A 63 -11.64 0.10 5.37
CA ALA A 63 -10.35 -0.21 4.76
C ALA A 63 -10.00 -1.70 4.86
N ASP A 64 -9.86 -2.37 3.73
CA ASP A 64 -9.56 -3.80 3.65
C ASP A 64 -8.15 -4.05 3.07
N LYS A 65 -7.65 -3.08 2.29
CA LYS A 65 -6.36 -3.17 1.60
C LYS A 65 -5.54 -1.90 1.83
N ILE A 66 -4.23 -2.06 1.95
CA ILE A 66 -3.26 -0.96 1.97
C ILE A 66 -2.25 -1.23 0.87
N VAL A 67 -2.22 -0.39 -0.15
CA VAL A 67 -1.41 -0.60 -1.36
C VAL A 67 -0.36 0.50 -1.50
N MET A 68 0.91 0.12 -1.46
CA MET A 68 2.03 1.03 -1.71
C MET A 68 1.98 1.55 -3.15
N ARG A 69 1.97 2.88 -3.32
CA ARG A 69 1.84 3.58 -4.61
C ARG A 69 3.10 4.34 -5.00
N GLU A 70 4.26 3.98 -4.47
CA GLU A 70 5.53 4.59 -4.85
C GLU A 70 6.32 3.69 -5.80
N PRO A 71 6.95 4.26 -6.85
CA PRO A 71 7.68 3.50 -7.86
C PRO A 71 9.01 2.94 -7.33
N GLU A 72 9.78 3.75 -6.60
CA GLU A 72 11.05 3.41 -5.97
C GLU A 72 11.13 4.09 -4.61
N HIS A 73 11.80 3.43 -3.66
CA HIS A 73 12.05 3.99 -2.34
C HIS A 73 13.53 4.05 -2.03
N GLY A 74 13.96 5.18 -1.45
CA GLY A 74 15.29 5.34 -0.87
C GLY A 74 15.38 4.78 0.55
N ASP A 75 16.48 5.06 1.25
CA ASP A 75 16.75 4.58 2.62
C ASP A 75 15.83 5.16 3.72
N ASP A 76 14.94 6.08 3.36
CA ASP A 76 14.01 6.70 4.30
C ASP A 76 12.70 5.90 4.36
N ASN A 77 12.34 5.40 5.54
CA ASN A 77 11.12 4.62 5.83
C ASN A 77 9.80 5.41 5.63
N HIS A 78 9.59 6.08 4.50
CA HIS A 78 8.48 7.01 4.23
C HIS A 78 7.58 6.54 3.08
N TYR A 79 6.66 5.61 3.31
CA TYR A 79 5.90 4.98 2.24
C TYR A 79 4.59 5.71 1.96
N THR A 80 4.35 6.16 0.73
CA THR A 80 3.01 6.58 0.30
C THR A 80 2.20 5.37 -0.16
N ALA A 81 1.11 5.11 0.56
CA ALA A 81 0.15 4.07 0.23
C ALA A 81 -1.27 4.63 0.08
N VAL A 82 -2.11 3.85 -0.58
CA VAL A 82 -3.55 4.11 -0.69
C VAL A 82 -4.31 3.04 0.09
N LEU A 83 -5.31 3.47 0.85
CA LEU A 83 -6.23 2.60 1.56
C LEU A 83 -7.44 2.38 0.66
N LEU A 84 -7.78 1.11 0.46
CA LEU A 84 -8.90 0.69 -0.39
C LEU A 84 -9.87 -0.17 0.42
N ASP A 85 -11.14 -0.14 0.04
CA ASP A 85 -12.14 -1.08 0.56
C ASP A 85 -12.02 -2.48 -0.09
N ALA A 86 -12.92 -3.38 0.29
CA ALA A 86 -12.98 -4.75 -0.24
C ALA A 86 -13.21 -4.78 -1.76
N ASP A 87 -13.94 -3.81 -2.31
CA ASP A 87 -14.22 -3.68 -3.74
C ASP A 87 -13.08 -2.99 -4.52
N GLY A 88 -12.09 -2.45 -3.81
CA GLY A 88 -10.95 -1.74 -4.38
C GLY A 88 -11.22 -0.26 -4.63
N ASN A 89 -12.29 0.30 -4.07
CA ASN A 89 -12.55 1.74 -4.13
C ASN A 89 -11.56 2.48 -3.23
N TYR A 90 -11.15 3.65 -3.70
CA TYR A 90 -10.26 4.54 -2.96
C TYR A 90 -10.95 5.13 -1.72
N LEU A 91 -10.31 5.00 -0.57
CA LEU A 91 -10.74 5.65 0.68
C LEU A 91 -9.88 6.88 0.97
N GLU A 92 -8.57 6.67 1.12
CA GLU A 92 -7.62 7.75 1.41
C GLU A 92 -6.18 7.39 0.97
N SER A 93 -5.30 8.40 0.95
CA SER A 93 -3.86 8.21 0.81
C SER A 93 -3.21 8.44 2.17
N ARG A 94 -2.22 7.64 2.53
CA ARG A 94 -1.49 7.78 3.80
C ARG A 94 0.00 7.58 3.60
N HIS A 95 0.78 8.38 4.30
CA HIS A 95 2.23 8.23 4.43
C HIS A 95 2.55 7.42 5.67
N TYR A 96 3.32 6.35 5.54
CA TYR A 96 3.72 5.43 6.61
C TYR A 96 5.21 5.55 6.91
#